data_AF-A0A2A4L6W7-F1
#
_entry.id   AF-A0A2A4L6W7-F1
#
_cell.length_a   1.000
_cell.length_b   1.000
_cell.length_c   1.000
_cell.angle_alpha   90.00
_cell.angle_beta   90.00
_cell.angle_gamma   90.00
#
_symmetry.space_group_name_H-M   'P 1'
#
loop_
_entity.id
_entity.type
_entity.pdbx_description
1 polymer ?
#
loop_
_entity_poly.entity_id
_entity_poly.type
_entity_poly.pdbx_seq_one_letter_code
_entity_poly.pdbx_strand_id
1 'polypeptide(L)'
;MVQAYPYILIIHLSCAIFFIGYLFVDIFILNTIKRKNPNFDKNLFSSVSVKIMPFIVLLLFLSGGAMISFHLNPLNLIFLIKLILAFSILSLVVFSLFFHFVLKRKNPLTRFIHPFVFVLCIFIVVLAKLMNYYFL
;
A
#
# COMPACT_ATOMS: atom_id res chain seq x y z
N MET A 1 -12.25 2.70 -24.87
CA MET A 1 -12.05 2.09 -23.53
C MET A 1 -10.66 1.46 -23.34
N VAL A 2 -10.06 0.79 -24.35
CA VAL A 2 -8.74 0.11 -24.24
C VAL A 2 -7.53 1.05 -24.13
N GLN A 3 -7.61 2.27 -24.70
CA GLN A 3 -6.48 3.20 -24.71
C GLN A 3 -6.15 3.86 -23.36
N ALA A 4 -7.08 3.86 -22.39
CA ALA A 4 -6.89 4.47 -21.08
C ALA A 4 -6.16 3.55 -20.09
N TYR A 5 -6.18 2.23 -20.32
CA TYR A 5 -5.58 1.22 -19.45
C TYR A 5 -4.08 1.46 -19.15
N PRO A 6 -3.19 1.71 -20.15
CA PRO A 6 -1.77 1.94 -19.87
C PRO A 6 -1.52 3.19 -19.01
N TYR A 7 -2.32 4.24 -19.18
CA TYR A 7 -2.20 5.45 -18.36
C TYR A 7 -2.60 5.19 -16.91
N ILE A 8 -3.71 4.48 -16.69
CA ILE A 8 -4.16 4.06 -15.35
C ILE A 8 -3.10 3.15 -14.70
N LEU A 9 -2.47 2.27 -15.49
CA LEU A 9 -1.38 1.41 -15.04
C LEU A 9 -0.17 2.19 -14.54
N ILE A 10 0.27 3.19 -15.30
CA ILE A 10 1.40 4.05 -14.90
C ILE A 10 1.08 4.79 -13.61
N ILE A 11 -0.13 5.36 -13.48
CA ILE A 11 -0.55 6.08 -12.27
C ILE A 11 -0.58 5.14 -11.06
N HIS A 12 -1.12 3.93 -11.23
CA HIS A 12 -1.19 2.93 -10.17
C HIS A 12 0.19 2.49 -9.71
N LEU A 13 1.08 2.14 -10.64
CA LEU A 13 2.46 1.78 -10.31
C LEU A 13 3.19 2.93 -9.62
N SER A 14 2.98 4.16 -10.07
CA SER A 14 3.59 5.34 -9.45
C SER A 14 3.13 5.50 -8.00
N CYS A 15 1.83 5.37 -7.73
CA CYS A 15 1.31 5.37 -6.35
C CYS A 15 1.85 4.21 -5.53
N ALA A 16 1.99 3.02 -6.13
CA ALA A 16 2.51 1.83 -5.45
C ALA A 16 3.97 2.03 -5.02
N ILE A 17 4.79 2.64 -5.89
CA ILE A 17 6.20 2.97 -5.60
C ILE A 17 6.29 3.93 -4.41
N PHE A 18 5.50 5.00 -4.39
CA PHE A 18 5.48 5.93 -3.26
C PHE A 18 5.01 5.27 -1.96
N PHE A 19 3.98 4.44 -2.02
CA PHE A 19 3.45 3.73 -0.86
C PHE A 19 4.47 2.74 -0.27
N ILE A 20 5.05 1.88 -1.12
CA ILE A 20 6.06 0.90 -0.71
C ILE A 20 7.32 1.62 -0.20
N GLY A 21 7.75 2.69 -0.88
CA GLY A 21 8.90 3.50 -0.49
C GLY A 21 8.70 4.14 0.89
N TYR A 22 7.52 4.70 1.16
CA TYR A 22 7.19 5.20 2.49
C TYR A 22 7.26 4.11 3.57
N LEU A 23 6.65 2.95 3.33
CA LEU A 23 6.71 1.84 4.27
C LEU A 23 8.15 1.40 4.52
N PHE A 24 8.97 1.35 3.48
CA PHE A 24 10.39 1.04 3.58
C PHE A 24 11.14 2.03 4.50
N VAL A 25 10.97 3.34 4.27
CA VAL A 25 11.59 4.39 5.12
C VAL A 25 11.09 4.27 6.57
N ASP A 26 9.80 4.06 6.77
CA ASP A 26 9.20 4.00 8.11
C ASP A 26 9.70 2.80 8.95
N ILE A 27 9.87 1.64 8.30
CA ILE A 27 10.29 0.40 8.94
C ILE A 27 11.81 0.35 9.12
N PHE A 28 12.58 0.59 8.05
CA PHE A 28 14.02 0.37 8.07
C PHE A 28 14.80 1.60 8.51
N ILE A 29 14.49 2.77 7.96
CA ILE A 29 15.28 3.99 8.19
C ILE A 29 14.94 4.58 9.55
N LEU A 30 13.67 4.88 9.83
CA LEU A 30 13.28 5.57 11.07
C LEU A 30 13.55 4.71 12.31
N ASN A 31 13.40 3.39 12.21
CA ASN A 31 13.73 2.47 13.33
C ASN A 31 15.26 2.42 13.57
N THR A 32 16.07 2.46 12.52
CA THR A 32 17.55 2.51 12.63
C THR A 32 18.03 3.84 13.18
N ILE A 33 17.48 4.96 12.71
CA ILE A 33 17.81 6.30 13.21
C ILE A 33 17.46 6.41 14.69
N LYS A 34 16.27 5.95 15.09
CA LYS A 34 15.86 5.95 16.50
C LYS A 34 16.79 5.11 17.39
N ARG A 35 17.34 4.01 16.87
CA ARG A 35 18.31 3.18 17.59
C ARG A 35 19.66 3.89 17.77
N LYS A 36 20.10 4.70 16.80
CA LYS A 36 21.35 5.47 16.89
C LYS A 36 21.20 6.80 17.63
N ASN A 37 20.04 7.44 17.53
CA ASN A 37 19.71 8.72 18.16
C ASN A 37 18.36 8.60 18.88
N PRO A 38 18.34 8.29 20.18
CA PRO A 38 17.10 8.14 20.94
C PRO A 38 16.30 9.45 21.06
N ASN A 39 16.96 10.60 20.92
CA ASN A 39 16.32 11.93 20.89
C ASN A 39 15.73 12.30 19.52
N PHE A 40 15.82 11.43 18.50
CA PHE A 40 15.26 11.72 17.19
C PHE A 40 13.73 11.75 17.24
N ASP A 41 13.16 12.90 16.91
CA ASP A 41 11.71 13.06 16.87
C ASP A 41 11.12 12.51 15.57
N LYS A 42 10.74 11.22 15.61
CA LYS A 42 10.01 10.55 14.52
C LYS A 42 8.68 11.26 14.19
N ASN A 43 8.14 12.08 15.10
CA ASN A 43 6.83 12.70 14.92
C ASN A 43 6.81 13.66 13.72
N LEU A 44 7.90 14.36 13.43
CA LEU A 44 8.00 15.30 12.30
C LEU A 44 7.81 14.59 10.94
N PHE A 45 8.47 13.44 10.76
CA PHE A 45 8.30 12.66 9.54
C PHE A 45 6.90 12.06 9.45
N SER A 46 6.40 11.54 10.58
CA SER A 46 5.08 10.90 10.62
C SER A 46 3.94 11.91 10.39
N SER A 47 4.05 13.14 10.87
CA SER A 47 2.99 14.16 10.75
C SER A 47 2.80 14.61 9.31
N VAL A 48 3.90 14.80 8.58
CA VAL A 48 3.87 15.10 7.14
C VAL A 48 3.33 13.91 6.36
N SER A 49 3.85 12.71 6.67
CA SER A 49 3.49 11.51 5.93
C SER A 49 2.02 11.12 6.10
N VAL A 50 1.47 11.20 7.32
CA VAL A 50 0.06 10.90 7.62
C VAL A 50 -0.90 11.81 6.84
N LYS A 51 -0.50 13.02 6.49
CA LYS A 51 -1.34 13.95 5.71
C LYS A 51 -1.41 13.56 4.22
N ILE A 52 -0.30 13.05 3.67
CA ILE A 52 -0.15 12.75 2.24
C ILE A 52 -0.56 11.29 1.94
N MET A 53 -0.26 10.36 2.85
CA MET A 53 -0.46 8.92 2.66
C MET A 53 -1.90 8.51 2.33
N PRO A 54 -2.95 9.04 2.99
CA PRO A 54 -4.33 8.69 2.68
C PRO A 54 -4.69 8.97 1.22
N PHE A 55 -4.18 10.08 0.69
CA PHE A 55 -4.44 10.48 -0.69
C PHE A 55 -3.76 9.54 -1.69
N ILE A 56 -2.49 9.18 -1.45
CA ILE A 56 -1.75 8.22 -2.28
C ILE A 56 -2.42 6.85 -2.24
N VAL A 57 -2.82 6.37 -1.06
CA VAL A 57 -3.46 5.06 -0.91
C VAL A 57 -4.84 5.05 -1.57
N LEU A 58 -5.61 6.13 -1.44
CA LEU A 58 -6.91 6.26 -2.10
C LEU A 58 -6.77 6.24 -3.62
N LEU A 59 -5.80 6.95 -4.19
CA LEU A 59 -5.49 6.90 -5.63
C LEU A 59 -5.00 5.50 -6.05
N LEU A 60 -4.20 4.83 -5.23
CA LEU A 60 -3.74 3.46 -5.47
C LEU A 60 -4.94 2.49 -5.58
N PHE A 61 -5.89 2.59 -4.65
CA PHE A 61 -7.08 1.73 -4.65
C PHE A 61 -8.07 2.06 -5.76
N LEU A 62 -8.30 3.34 -6.06
CA LEU A 62 -9.15 3.74 -7.19
C LEU A 62 -8.58 3.26 -8.52
N SER A 63 -7.28 3.46 -8.74
CA SER A 63 -6.62 3.01 -9.97
C SER A 63 -6.55 1.48 -10.08
N GLY A 64 -6.31 0.78 -8.98
CA GLY A 64 -6.34 -0.68 -8.94
C GLY A 64 -7.75 -1.25 -9.15
N GLY A 65 -8.77 -0.61 -8.57
CA GLY A 65 -10.17 -0.94 -8.77
C GLY A 65 -10.61 -0.74 -10.22
N ALA A 66 -10.20 0.36 -10.85
CA ALA A 66 -10.46 0.63 -12.26
C ALA A 66 -9.86 -0.46 -13.17
N MET A 67 -8.69 -1.01 -12.84
CA MET A 67 -8.07 -2.10 -13.62
C MET A 67 -8.86 -3.41 -13.58
N ILE A 68 -9.59 -3.67 -12.49
CA ILE A 68 -10.45 -4.87 -12.38
C ILE A 68 -11.52 -4.84 -13.47
N SER A 69 -12.13 -3.67 -13.71
CA SER A 69 -13.15 -3.48 -14.74
C SER A 69 -12.65 -3.75 -16.17
N PHE A 70 -11.33 -3.74 -16.39
CA PHE A 70 -10.71 -4.06 -17.68
C PHE A 70 -10.32 -5.54 -17.82
N HIS A 71 -10.37 -6.34 -16.75
CA HIS A 71 -10.07 -7.77 -16.81
C HIS A 71 -11.34 -8.58 -17.11
N LEU A 72 -11.39 -9.21 -18.29
CA LEU A 72 -12.55 -9.97 -18.76
C LEU A 72 -12.71 -11.36 -18.13
N ASN A 73 -11.67 -11.91 -17.48
CA ASN A 73 -11.69 -13.23 -16.84
C ASN A 73 -11.42 -13.16 -15.32
N PRO A 74 -12.40 -12.76 -14.51
CA PRO A 74 -12.25 -12.64 -13.05
C PRO A 74 -12.14 -13.99 -12.31
N LEU A 75 -12.36 -15.12 -13.00
CA LEU A 75 -12.37 -16.46 -12.41
C LEU A 75 -10.99 -17.10 -12.22
N ASN A 76 -9.90 -16.39 -12.55
CA ASN A 76 -8.55 -16.89 -12.30
C ASN A 76 -8.23 -16.88 -10.80
N LEU A 77 -7.86 -18.05 -10.28
CA LEU A 77 -7.56 -18.25 -8.85
C LEU A 77 -6.44 -17.31 -8.35
N ILE A 78 -5.42 -17.05 -9.17
CA ILE A 78 -4.31 -16.12 -8.88
C ILE A 78 -4.80 -14.66 -8.80
N PHE A 79 -5.71 -14.27 -9.70
CA PHE A 79 -6.31 -12.94 -9.72
C PHE A 79 -7.18 -12.71 -8.48
N LEU A 80 -7.98 -13.71 -8.10
CA LEU A 80 -8.84 -13.67 -6.92
C LEU A 80 -8.02 -13.57 -5.63
N ILE A 81 -6.94 -14.35 -5.51
CA ILE A 81 -6.00 -14.26 -4.38
C ILE A 81 -5.44 -12.84 -4.29
N LYS A 82 -4.92 -12.29 -5.40
CA LYS A 82 -4.40 -10.92 -5.43
C LYS A 82 -5.44 -9.89 -5.00
N LEU A 83 -6.70 -10.05 -5.46
CA LEU A 83 -7.81 -9.18 -5.11
C LEU A 83 -8.11 -9.22 -3.60
N ILE A 84 -8.18 -10.42 -3.02
CA ILE A 84 -8.42 -10.63 -1.59
C ILE A 84 -7.29 -10.00 -0.76
N LEU A 85 -6.04 -10.20 -1.15
CA LEU A 85 -4.90 -9.57 -0.48
C LEU A 85 -4.99 -8.03 -0.57
N ALA A 86 -5.32 -7.48 -1.73
CA ALA A 86 -5.47 -6.04 -1.91
C ALA A 86 -6.59 -5.47 -1.03
N PHE A 87 -7.75 -6.15 -0.96
CA PHE A 87 -8.84 -5.75 -0.07
C PHE A 87 -8.47 -5.87 1.40
N SER A 88 -7.70 -6.89 1.79
CA SER A 88 -7.16 -7.02 3.15
C SER A 88 -6.26 -5.83 3.52
N ILE A 89 -5.37 -5.40 2.63
CA ILE A 89 -4.58 -4.17 2.81
C ILE A 89 -5.50 -2.95 2.91
N LEU A 90 -6.53 -2.85 2.07
CA LEU A 90 -7.49 -1.74 2.10
C LEU A 90 -8.14 -1.63 3.47
N SER A 91 -8.70 -2.74 3.98
CA SER A 91 -9.30 -2.79 5.30
C SER A 91 -8.30 -2.42 6.40
N LEU A 92 -7.06 -2.91 6.34
CA LEU A 92 -6.02 -2.57 7.32
C LEU A 92 -5.62 -1.09 7.27
N VAL A 93 -5.48 -0.51 6.08
CA VAL A 93 -5.14 0.91 5.92
C VAL A 93 -6.30 1.80 6.33
N VAL A 94 -7.53 1.50 5.91
CA VAL A 94 -8.72 2.26 6.32
C VAL A 94 -8.93 2.15 7.83
N PHE A 95 -8.76 0.97 8.42
CA PHE A 95 -8.83 0.81 9.88
C PHE A 95 -7.73 1.61 10.59
N SER A 96 -6.49 1.56 10.09
CA SER A 96 -5.38 2.35 10.64
C SER A 96 -5.61 3.86 10.51
N LEU A 97 -6.14 4.31 9.38
CA LEU A 97 -6.47 5.72 9.14
C LEU A 97 -7.69 6.18 9.95
N PHE A 98 -8.71 5.34 10.10
CA PHE A 98 -9.89 5.62 10.91
C PHE A 98 -9.49 5.78 12.38
N PHE A 99 -8.65 4.91 12.92
CA PHE A 99 -8.11 5.07 14.27
C PHE A 99 -7.26 6.34 14.42
N HIS A 100 -6.47 6.70 13.41
CA HIS A 100 -5.65 7.91 13.47
C HIS A 100 -6.46 9.20 13.36
N PHE A 101 -7.41 9.25 12.42
CA PHE A 101 -8.19 10.43 12.08
C PHE A 101 -9.39 10.64 13.03
N VAL A 102 -10.06 9.56 13.45
CA VAL A 102 -11.23 9.62 14.34
C VAL A 102 -10.83 9.53 15.81
N LEU A 103 -9.88 8.66 16.16
CA LEU A 103 -9.56 8.41 17.58
C LEU A 103 -8.47 9.32 18.16
N LYS A 104 -7.74 10.09 17.33
CA LYS A 104 -6.65 11.02 17.74
C LYS A 104 -5.64 10.43 18.76
N ARG A 105 -5.51 9.11 18.82
CA ARG A 105 -4.58 8.39 19.70
C ARG A 105 -3.45 7.83 18.86
N LYS A 106 -2.20 7.96 19.34
CA LYS A 106 -1.05 7.27 18.74
C LYS A 106 -1.30 5.78 18.88
N ASN A 107 -1.71 5.11 17.80
CA ASN A 107 -1.88 3.66 17.83
C ASN A 107 -0.51 3.02 18.05
N PRO A 108 -0.27 2.32 19.18
CA PRO A 108 0.97 1.58 19.39
C PRO A 108 1.12 0.42 18.37
N LEU A 109 0.02 0.07 17.69
CA LEU A 109 -0.07 -0.99 16.70
C LEU A 109 0.34 -0.58 15.28
N THR A 110 0.50 0.72 14.97
CA THR A 110 1.02 1.19 13.67
C THR A 110 2.38 0.56 13.36
N ARG A 111 3.20 0.31 14.40
CA ARG A 111 4.50 -0.36 14.29
C ARG A 111 4.41 -1.81 13.78
N PHE A 112 3.30 -2.51 14.00
CA PHE A 112 3.09 -3.88 13.55
C PHE A 112 2.34 -3.95 12.22
N ILE A 113 1.40 -3.03 12.02
CA ILE A 113 0.61 -2.95 10.78
C ILE A 113 1.52 -2.59 9.59
N HIS A 114 2.45 -1.64 9.77
CA HIS A 114 3.33 -1.21 8.66
C HIS A 114 4.21 -2.34 8.10
N PRO A 115 4.96 -3.11 8.91
CA PRO A 115 5.70 -4.27 8.44
C PRO A 115 4.80 -5.33 7.79
N PHE A 116 3.63 -5.60 8.38
CA PHE A 116 2.71 -6.58 7.82
C PHE A 116 2.20 -6.16 6.44
N VAL A 117 1.78 -4.90 6.28
CA VAL A 117 1.36 -4.35 4.99
C VAL A 117 2.52 -4.34 4.00
N PHE A 118 3.74 -4.02 4.43
CA PHE A 118 4.92 -4.07 3.57
C PHE A 118 5.19 -5.49 3.01
N VAL A 119 5.10 -6.51 3.87
CA VAL A 119 5.23 -7.92 3.44
C VAL A 119 4.11 -8.29 2.46
N LEU A 120 2.86 -7.91 2.75
CA LEU A 120 1.75 -8.13 1.83
C LEU A 120 1.96 -7.43 0.48
N CYS A 121 2.48 -6.21 0.46
CA CYS A 121 2.80 -5.50 -0.79
C CYS A 121 3.85 -6.26 -1.62
N ILE A 122 4.89 -6.81 -0.98
CA ILE A 122 5.89 -7.65 -1.68
C ILE A 122 5.22 -8.89 -2.27
N PHE A 123 4.38 -9.58 -1.49
CA PHE A 123 3.61 -10.72 -1.97
C PHE A 123 2.75 -10.37 -3.20
N ILE A 124 2.05 -9.23 -3.17
CA ILE A 124 1.23 -8.76 -4.30
C ILE A 124 2.08 -8.49 -5.55
N VAL A 125 3.27 -7.90 -5.40
CA VAL A 125 4.19 -7.65 -6.53
C VAL A 125 4.67 -8.97 -7.14
N VAL A 126 5.04 -9.94 -6.30
CA VAL A 126 5.43 -11.29 -6.76
C VAL A 126 4.27 -11.97 -7.48
N LEU A 127 3.08 -11.98 -6.89
CA LEU A 127 1.85 -12.53 -7.50
C LEU A 127 1.53 -11.86 -8.84
N ALA A 128 1.67 -10.53 -8.93
CA ALA A 128 1.44 -9.80 -10.16
C ALA A 128 2.41 -10.22 -11.26
N LYS A 129 3.69 -10.44 -10.93
CA LYS A 129 4.68 -10.90 -11.90
C LYS A 129 4.46 -12.37 -12.29
N LEU A 130 4.12 -13.24 -11.34
CA LEU A 130 3.76 -14.63 -11.62
C LEU A 130 2.56 -14.74 -12.56
N MET A 131 1.54 -13.90 -12.36
CA MET A 131 0.39 -13.84 -13.28
C MET A 131 0.82 -13.53 -14.71
N ASN A 132 1.82 -12.65 -14.90
CA ASN A 132 2.36 -12.34 -16.22
C ASN A 132 3.21 -13.47 -16.83
N TYR A 133 3.70 -14.43 -16.03
CA TYR A 133 4.47 -15.57 -16.53
C TYR A 133 3.61 -16.82 -16.79
N TYR A 134 2.57 -17.04 -15.98
CA TYR A 134 1.70 -18.22 -16.10
C TYR A 134 0.47 -18.00 -17.01
N PHE A 135 0.20 -16.76 -17.43
CA PHE A 135 -1.02 -16.38 -18.17
C PHE A 135 -0.76 -15.61 -19.48
N LEU A 136 0.50 -15.59 -19.93
CA LEU A 136 0.95 -15.20 -21.29
C LEU A 136 1.50 -16.45 -21.97
#